data_AF-A0A8C3AL96-F1
#
_entry.id   AF-A0A8C3AL96-F1
#
_cell.length_a   1.000
_cell.length_b   1.000
_cell.length_c   1.000
_cell.angle_alpha   90.00
_cell.angle_beta   90.00
_cell.angle_gamma   90.00
#
_symmetry.space_group_name_H-M   'P 1'
#
loop_
_entity.id
_entity.type
_entity.pdbx_description
1 polymer ?
#
loop_
_entity_poly.entity_id
_entity_poly.type
_entity_poly.pdbx_seq_one_letter_code
_entity_poly.pdbx_strand_id
1 'polypeptide(L)'
;MDRELNEEELQALYAWIDGISLSRPKRHITRDFSDGVMAAEVVKHFFPKLVDLHNYIPANSTPQKLSNWNLLNRKVFSKLNFHVPEDTVKRIVLSTAGVIEPVLGALREKIEKKLEHPTENILVYTDILTFTSIRQDRLENANTFRE
;
A
#
# COMPACT_ATOMS: atom_id res chain seq x y z
N MET A 1 -11.32 1.51 -12.80
CA MET A 1 -11.55 1.99 -11.42
C MET A 1 -12.40 3.23 -11.59
N ASP A 2 -13.71 3.03 -11.71
CA ASP A 2 -14.60 4.03 -12.32
C ASP A 2 -15.79 4.37 -11.42
N ARG A 3 -15.65 4.07 -10.11
CA ARG A 3 -16.63 4.46 -9.10
C ARG A 3 -16.41 5.94 -8.78
N GLU A 4 -17.41 6.77 -9.08
CA GLU A 4 -17.47 8.15 -8.59
C GLU A 4 -17.86 8.15 -7.11
N LEU A 5 -17.18 9.02 -6.33
CA LEU A 5 -17.52 9.25 -4.92
C LEU A 5 -18.56 10.37 -4.86
N ASN A 6 -19.56 10.20 -4.00
CA ASN A 6 -20.50 11.30 -3.71
C ASN A 6 -19.83 12.38 -2.83
N GLU A 7 -20.50 13.52 -2.64
CA GLU A 7 -19.95 14.65 -1.89
C GLU A 7 -19.60 14.30 -0.43
N GLU A 8 -20.43 13.49 0.24
CA GLU A 8 -20.20 13.06 1.62
C GLU A 8 -18.97 12.14 1.73
N GLU A 9 -18.85 11.17 0.82
CA GLU A 9 -17.72 10.25 0.75
C GLU A 9 -16.43 11.00 0.44
N LEU A 10 -16.50 12.01 -0.43
CA LEU A 10 -15.37 12.85 -0.79
C LEU A 10 -14.90 13.68 0.42
N GLN A 11 -15.83 14.28 1.15
CA GLN A 11 -15.53 15.03 2.36
C GLN A 11 -14.92 14.13 3.43
N ALA A 12 -15.45 12.92 3.62
CA ALA A 12 -14.91 11.93 4.54
C ALA A 12 -13.50 11.46 4.14
N LEU A 13 -13.24 11.30 2.84
CA LEU A 13 -11.92 10.98 2.31
C LEU A 13 -10.91 12.10 2.60
N TYR A 14 -11.29 13.35 2.37
CA TYR A 14 -10.41 14.49 2.64
C TYR A 14 -10.12 14.65 4.12
N ALA A 15 -11.12 14.54 4.99
CA ALA A 15 -10.94 14.57 6.44
C ALA A 15 -10.01 13.44 6.92
N TRP A 16 -10.15 12.23 6.36
CA TRP A 16 -9.26 11.11 6.67
C TRP A 16 -7.82 11.40 6.28
N ILE A 17 -7.60 11.96 5.07
CA ILE A 17 -6.27 12.34 4.59
C ILE A 17 -5.65 13.45 5.45
N ASP A 18 -6.45 14.43 5.89
CA ASP A 18 -6.01 15.54 6.75
C ASP A 18 -5.64 15.08 8.16
N GLY A 19 -6.24 13.99 8.66
CA GLY A 19 -5.85 13.34 9.91
C GLY A 19 -4.45 12.70 9.86
N ILE A 20 -3.87 12.51 8.67
CA ILE A 20 -2.53 11.94 8.49
C ILE A 20 -1.48 13.05 8.53
N SER A 21 -0.47 12.90 9.40
CA SER A 21 0.68 13.79 9.48
C SER A 21 1.61 13.63 8.26
N LEU A 22 1.24 14.26 7.14
CA LEU A 22 2.06 14.29 5.92
C LEU A 22 3.12 15.40 5.99
N SER A 23 4.18 15.26 5.19
CA SER A 23 5.34 16.17 5.25
C SER A 23 5.04 17.58 4.72
N ARG A 24 3.97 17.74 3.95
CA ARG A 24 3.59 19.00 3.31
C ARG A 24 2.11 19.32 3.54
N PRO A 25 1.77 20.61 3.77
CA PRO A 25 0.38 21.05 3.85
C PRO A 25 -0.28 20.87 2.49
N LYS A 26 -1.40 20.14 2.48
CA LYS A 26 -2.19 19.88 1.27
C LYS A 26 -2.92 21.15 0.86
N ARG A 27 -2.86 21.48 -0.44
CA ARG A 27 -3.61 22.62 -1.02
C ARG A 27 -4.43 22.20 -2.22
N HIS A 28 -3.92 21.27 -3.03
CA HIS A 28 -4.60 20.77 -4.24
C HIS A 28 -4.36 19.26 -4.38
N ILE A 29 -5.32 18.45 -3.95
CA ILE A 29 -5.17 16.99 -3.86
C ILE A 29 -4.71 16.36 -5.19
N THR A 30 -5.27 16.80 -6.31
CA THR A 30 -4.91 16.31 -7.65
C THR A 30 -3.43 16.55 -7.97
N ARG A 31 -2.93 17.75 -7.68
CA ARG A 31 -1.53 18.12 -7.93
C ARG A 31 -0.59 17.46 -6.94
N ASP A 32 -0.95 17.50 -5.66
CA ASP A 32 -0.10 17.08 -4.56
C ASP A 32 0.11 15.55 -4.55
N PHE A 33 -0.85 14.78 -5.10
CA PHE A 33 -0.70 13.33 -5.30
C PHE A 33 -0.16 12.95 -6.69
N SER A 34 -0.07 13.89 -7.64
CA SER A 34 0.29 13.57 -9.04
C SER A 34 1.66 12.90 -9.20
N ASP A 35 2.62 13.16 -8.30
CA ASP A 35 3.96 12.59 -8.34
C ASP A 35 4.13 11.28 -7.55
N GLY A 36 3.08 10.82 -6.87
CA GLY A 36 3.06 9.58 -6.09
C GLY A 36 3.80 9.64 -4.76
N VAL A 37 4.55 10.71 -4.43
CA VAL A 37 5.28 10.79 -3.15
C VAL A 37 4.30 10.88 -1.99
N MET A 38 3.26 11.69 -2.13
CA MET A 38 2.23 11.84 -1.10
C MET A 38 1.46 10.54 -0.86
N ALA A 39 1.18 9.76 -1.93
CA ALA A 39 0.59 8.43 -1.80
C ALA A 39 1.52 7.46 -1.03
N ALA A 40 2.83 7.55 -1.26
CA ALA A 40 3.81 6.77 -0.50
C ALA A 40 3.80 7.14 0.98
N GLU A 41 3.73 8.44 1.32
CA GLU A 41 3.65 8.90 2.70
C GLU A 41 2.39 8.41 3.42
N VAL A 42 1.24 8.45 2.75
CA VAL A 42 -0.03 7.91 3.29
C VAL A 42 0.16 6.44 3.69
N VAL A 43 0.70 5.60 2.80
CA VAL A 43 0.91 4.19 3.14
C VAL A 43 1.98 4.00 4.21
N LYS A 44 3.03 4.83 4.22
CA LYS A 44 4.09 4.76 5.23
C LYS A 44 3.56 5.07 6.63
N HIS A 45 2.62 6.00 6.76
CA HIS A 45 2.03 6.35 8.05
C HIS A 45 1.44 5.13 8.76
N PHE A 46 0.69 4.29 8.04
CA PHE A 46 0.10 3.06 8.59
C PHE A 46 1.08 1.88 8.59
N PHE A 47 1.95 1.80 7.59
CA PHE A 47 2.88 0.67 7.42
C PHE A 47 4.32 1.15 7.13
N PRO A 48 5.06 1.63 8.15
CA PRO A 48 6.39 2.22 7.95
C PRO A 48 7.40 1.31 7.26
N LYS A 49 7.27 -0.02 7.45
CA LYS A 49 8.14 -1.06 6.87
C LYS A 49 7.80 -1.41 5.42
N LEU A 50 6.64 -1.02 4.91
CA LEU A 50 6.24 -1.31 3.52
C LEU A 50 6.78 -0.29 2.52
N VAL A 51 7.03 0.93 2.99
CA VAL A 51 7.41 2.06 2.14
C VAL A 51 8.76 2.62 2.56
N ASP A 52 9.62 2.74 1.57
CA ASP A 52 10.91 3.36 1.73
C ASP A 52 11.02 4.62 0.88
N LEU A 53 10.83 5.77 1.54
CA LEU A 53 10.62 7.08 0.89
C LEU A 53 11.82 7.54 0.06
N HIS A 54 13.04 7.08 0.36
CA HIS A 54 14.20 7.46 -0.43
C HIS A 54 14.13 6.97 -1.89
N ASN A 55 13.26 5.99 -2.17
CA ASN A 55 13.03 5.51 -3.54
C ASN A 55 12.06 6.39 -4.35
N TYR A 56 11.40 7.36 -3.73
CA TYR A 56 10.39 8.21 -4.35
C TYR A 56 10.90 9.64 -4.42
N ILE A 57 11.17 10.11 -5.64
CA ILE A 57 11.76 11.42 -5.87
C ILE A 57 10.63 12.40 -6.20
N PRO A 58 10.44 13.48 -5.42
CA PRO A 58 9.46 14.53 -5.75
C PRO A 58 9.72 15.08 -7.14
N ALA A 59 8.68 15.17 -7.97
CA ALA A 59 8.88 15.41 -9.39
C ALA A 59 7.76 16.22 -10.05
N ASN A 60 8.18 17.12 -10.94
CA ASN A 60 7.29 17.81 -11.87
C ASN A 60 7.29 17.17 -13.27
N SER A 61 8.29 16.35 -13.60
CA SER A 61 8.41 15.73 -14.92
C SER A 61 7.55 14.47 -15.03
N THR A 62 6.75 14.38 -16.10
CA THR A 62 5.89 13.23 -16.40
C THR A 62 6.60 11.88 -16.30
N PRO A 63 7.81 11.68 -16.86
CA PRO A 63 8.51 10.39 -16.77
C PRO A 63 8.84 9.98 -15.34
N GLN A 64 9.26 10.92 -14.49
CA GLN A 64 9.60 10.62 -13.11
C GLN A 64 8.34 10.35 -12.27
N LYS A 65 7.26 11.09 -12.50
CA LYS A 65 5.96 10.82 -11.87
C LYS A 65 5.45 9.42 -12.22
N LEU A 66 5.52 9.02 -13.48
CA LEU A 66 5.18 7.66 -13.93
C LEU A 66 6.06 6.61 -13.24
N SER A 67 7.38 6.86 -13.15
CA SER A 67 8.31 5.97 -12.47
C SER A 67 7.93 5.75 -10.99
N ASN A 68 7.61 6.84 -10.27
CA ASN A 68 7.17 6.77 -8.89
C ASN A 68 5.87 5.94 -8.73
N TRP A 69 4.86 6.19 -9.56
CA TRP A 69 3.60 5.43 -9.51
C TRP A 69 3.76 3.95 -9.87
N ASN A 70 4.58 3.64 -10.89
CA ASN A 70 4.91 2.26 -11.24
C ASN A 70 5.66 1.55 -10.09
N LEU A 71 6.52 2.28 -9.39
CA LEU A 71 7.20 1.75 -8.22
C LEU A 71 6.25 1.49 -7.06
N LEU A 72 5.28 2.38 -6.80
CA LEU A 72 4.22 2.15 -5.82
C LEU A 72 3.42 0.88 -6.14
N ASN A 73 2.93 0.76 -7.38
CA ASN A 73 2.21 -0.41 -7.87
C ASN A 73 2.99 -1.71 -7.57
N ARG A 74 4.28 -1.74 -7.93
CA ARG A 74 5.11 -2.94 -7.81
C ARG A 74 5.52 -3.27 -6.38
N LYS A 75 5.97 -2.29 -5.58
CA LYS A 75 6.60 -2.55 -4.27
C LYS A 75 5.66 -2.42 -3.08
N VAL A 76 4.63 -1.59 -3.20
CA VAL A 76 3.80 -1.17 -2.05
C VAL A 76 2.38 -1.67 -2.23
N PHE A 77 1.71 -1.30 -3.31
CA PHE A 77 0.31 -1.65 -3.55
C PHE A 77 0.11 -3.16 -3.78
N SER A 78 1.08 -3.84 -4.41
CA SER A 78 1.09 -5.31 -4.51
C SER A 78 0.94 -6.00 -3.15
N LYS A 79 1.58 -5.46 -2.10
CA LYS A 79 1.49 -6.00 -0.73
C LYS A 79 0.14 -5.71 -0.07
N LEU A 80 -0.67 -4.82 -0.63
CA LEU A 80 -2.03 -4.50 -0.18
C LEU A 80 -3.09 -5.18 -1.06
N ASN A 81 -2.71 -6.04 -2.01
CA ASN A 81 -3.61 -6.57 -3.05
C ASN A 81 -4.37 -5.42 -3.75
N PHE A 82 -3.61 -4.38 -4.12
CA PHE A 82 -4.08 -3.18 -4.78
C PHE A 82 -3.23 -2.91 -6.02
N HIS A 83 -3.87 -2.41 -7.08
CA HIS A 83 -3.19 -2.09 -8.34
C HIS A 83 -3.93 -0.96 -9.03
N VAL A 84 -3.19 0.09 -9.40
CA VAL A 84 -3.72 1.22 -10.18
C VAL A 84 -3.38 0.98 -11.66
N PRO A 85 -4.36 0.84 -12.56
CA PRO A 85 -4.11 0.61 -13.98
C PRO A 85 -3.24 1.71 -14.61
N GLU A 86 -2.45 1.34 -15.61
CA GLU A 86 -1.51 2.28 -16.26
C GLU A 86 -2.21 3.51 -16.83
N ASP A 87 -3.39 3.36 -17.43
CA ASP A 87 -4.16 4.48 -17.98
C ASP A 87 -4.66 5.43 -16.88
N THR A 88 -5.05 4.88 -15.73
CA THR A 88 -5.39 5.68 -14.55
C THR A 88 -4.16 6.43 -14.02
N VAL A 89 -3.00 5.76 -13.95
CA VAL A 89 -1.72 6.40 -13.57
C VAL A 89 -1.38 7.55 -14.52
N LYS A 90 -1.49 7.37 -15.84
CA LYS A 90 -1.26 8.44 -16.82
C LYS A 90 -2.15 9.66 -16.56
N ARG A 91 -3.44 9.43 -16.28
CA ARG A 91 -4.39 10.52 -15.95
C ARG A 91 -4.06 11.22 -14.63
N ILE A 92 -3.61 10.49 -13.61
CA ILE A 92 -3.16 11.06 -12.33
C ILE A 92 -1.92 11.93 -12.51
N VAL A 93 -0.95 11.46 -13.30
CA VAL A 93 0.30 12.20 -13.57
C VAL A 93 0.04 13.54 -14.28
N LEU A 94 -1.02 13.59 -15.10
CA LEU A 94 -1.53 14.80 -15.75
C LEU A 94 -2.40 15.68 -14.83
N SER A 95 -2.56 15.32 -13.56
CA SER A 95 -3.41 16.02 -12.59
C SER A 95 -4.87 16.13 -13.02
N THR A 96 -5.39 15.11 -13.72
CA THR A 96 -6.79 15.07 -14.16
C THR A 96 -7.71 15.06 -12.95
N ALA A 97 -8.67 15.99 -12.89
CA ALA A 97 -9.64 16.07 -11.80
C ALA A 97 -10.55 14.83 -11.78
N GLY A 98 -10.94 14.38 -10.58
CA GLY A 98 -11.86 13.25 -10.39
C GLY A 98 -11.24 11.86 -10.56
N VAL A 99 -9.93 11.77 -10.82
CA VAL A 99 -9.24 10.48 -11.05
C VAL A 99 -8.55 9.96 -9.80
N ILE A 100 -8.02 10.86 -8.98
CA ILE A 100 -7.21 10.47 -7.82
C ILE A 100 -8.10 10.06 -6.66
N GLU A 101 -9.29 10.65 -6.56
CA GLU A 101 -10.22 10.51 -5.45
C GLU A 101 -10.73 9.06 -5.33
N PRO A 102 -11.20 8.40 -6.41
CA PRO A 102 -11.56 6.98 -6.36
C PRO A 102 -10.37 6.07 -6.01
N VAL A 103 -9.17 6.42 -6.48
CA VAL A 103 -7.94 5.66 -6.21
C VAL A 103 -7.55 5.76 -4.74
N LEU A 104 -7.69 6.94 -4.14
CA LEU A 104 -7.43 7.15 -2.71
C LEU A 104 -8.50 6.49 -1.83
N GLY A 105 -9.78 6.52 -2.24
CA GLY A 105 -10.85 5.78 -1.58
C GLY A 105 -10.56 4.27 -1.54
N ALA A 106 -10.23 3.69 -2.69
CA ALA A 106 -9.86 2.28 -2.77
C ALA A 106 -8.58 1.96 -1.98
N LEU A 107 -7.59 2.86 -1.98
CA LEU A 107 -6.38 2.70 -1.18
C LEU A 107 -6.71 2.68 0.33
N ARG A 108 -7.59 3.58 0.78
CA ARG A 108 -8.08 3.64 2.17
C ARG A 108 -8.72 2.32 2.58
N GLU A 109 -9.66 1.79 1.80
CA GLU A 109 -10.31 0.50 2.08
C GLU A 109 -9.28 -0.64 2.22
N LYS A 110 -8.25 -0.66 1.36
CA LYS A 110 -7.18 -1.67 1.40
C LYS A 110 -6.29 -1.53 2.63
N ILE A 111 -6.04 -0.31 3.09
CA ILE A 111 -5.30 -0.03 4.31
C ILE A 111 -6.12 -0.50 5.52
N GLU A 112 -7.38 -0.08 5.63
CA GLU A 112 -8.28 -0.44 6.73
C GLU A 112 -8.43 -1.96 6.84
N LYS A 113 -8.71 -2.66 5.73
CA LYS A 113 -8.79 -4.13 5.71
C LYS A 113 -7.51 -4.81 6.21
N LYS A 114 -6.34 -4.25 5.88
CA LYS A 114 -5.05 -4.80 6.33
C LYS A 114 -4.75 -4.48 7.79
N LEU A 115 -5.28 -3.39 8.33
CA LEU A 115 -5.18 -3.06 9.75
C LEU A 115 -6.08 -3.98 10.61
N GLU A 116 -7.26 -4.34 10.10
CA GLU A 116 -8.16 -5.30 10.76
C GLU A 116 -7.57 -6.72 10.83
N HIS A 117 -6.71 -7.07 9.89
CA HIS A 117 -6.06 -8.39 9.81
C HIS A 117 -4.52 -8.24 9.74
N PRO A 118 -3.83 -7.89 10.85
CA PRO A 118 -2.38 -7.72 10.87
C PRO A 118 -1.59 -8.99 10.47
N THR A 119 -2.25 -10.14 10.47
CA THR A 119 -1.66 -11.49 10.53
C THR A 119 -2.19 -12.41 9.44
N GLU A 120 -1.77 -12.21 8.19
CA GLU A 120 -1.67 -13.31 7.21
C GLU A 120 -0.22 -13.73 6.92
N ASN A 121 0.79 -12.98 7.38
CA ASN A 121 2.21 -13.35 7.22
C ASN A 121 2.84 -14.01 8.45
N ILE A 122 2.16 -14.03 9.61
CA ILE A 122 2.64 -14.74 10.81
C ILE A 122 2.14 -16.18 10.82
N LEU A 123 0.90 -16.45 10.37
CA LEU A 123 0.33 -17.79 10.42
C LEU A 123 1.03 -18.79 9.49
N VAL A 124 1.49 -18.35 8.32
CA VAL A 124 2.28 -19.23 7.43
C VAL A 124 3.64 -19.56 8.04
N TYR A 125 4.26 -18.63 8.77
CA TYR A 125 5.53 -18.88 9.45
C TYR A 125 5.36 -19.76 10.68
N THR A 126 4.30 -19.58 11.48
CA THR A 126 4.03 -20.47 12.60
C THR A 126 3.65 -21.87 12.15
N ASP A 127 2.87 -22.02 11.08
CA ASP A 127 2.53 -23.34 10.55
C ASP A 127 3.74 -24.05 9.93
N ILE A 128 4.60 -23.35 9.18
CA ILE A 128 5.83 -23.95 8.64
C ILE A 128 6.80 -24.31 9.77
N LEU A 129 7.04 -23.41 10.73
CA LEU A 129 7.98 -23.65 11.84
C LEU A 129 7.51 -24.76 12.77
N THR A 130 6.21 -24.80 13.11
CA THR A 130 5.64 -25.91 13.90
C THR A 130 5.70 -27.22 13.13
N PHE A 131 5.41 -27.23 11.83
CA PHE A 131 5.51 -28.45 11.02
C PHE A 131 6.96 -28.95 10.91
N THR A 132 7.95 -28.05 10.77
CA THR A 132 9.37 -28.44 10.77
C THR A 132 9.84 -28.91 12.14
N SER A 133 9.41 -28.26 13.23
CA SER A 133 9.76 -28.64 14.60
C SER A 133 9.20 -30.01 14.98
N ILE A 134 7.93 -30.29 14.61
CA ILE A 134 7.27 -31.58 14.87
C ILE A 134 7.93 -32.71 14.07
N ARG A 135 8.46 -32.43 12.86
CA ARG A 135 9.17 -33.45 12.07
C ARG A 135 10.57 -33.76 12.62
N GLN A 136 11.26 -32.78 13.21
CA GLN A 136 12.56 -32.99 13.84
C GLN A 136 12.43 -33.91 15.08
N ASP A 137 11.43 -33.67 15.93
CA ASP A 137 11.15 -34.49 17.12
C ASP A 137 10.74 -35.94 16.81
N ARG A 138 10.08 -36.17 15.67
CA ARG A 138 9.73 -37.54 15.23
C ARG A 138 10.90 -38.31 14.61
N LEU A 139 11.93 -37.64 14.11
CA LEU A 139 13.12 -38.28 13.55
C LEU A 139 14.15 -38.62 14.63
N GLU A 140 14.26 -37.83 15.69
CA GLU A 140 15.13 -38.13 16.84
C GLU A 140 14.59 -39.29 17.69
N ASN A 141 13.27 -39.38 17.89
CA ASN A 141 12.66 -40.49 18.63
C ASN A 141 12.61 -41.82 17.84
N ALA A 142 12.76 -41.79 16.52
CA ALA A 142 12.81 -43.00 15.68
C ALA A 142 14.20 -43.67 15.64
N ASN A 143 15.27 -42.94 15.98
CA ASN A 143 16.63 -43.45 15.98
C ASN A 143 17.11 -43.99 17.35
N THR A 144 16.33 -43.76 18.42
CA THR A 144 16.63 -44.28 19.77
C THR A 144 16.08 -45.71 20.00
N PHE A 145 15.38 -46.31 19.02
CA PHE A 145 14.81 -47.66 19.09
C PHE A 145 15.49 -48.70 18.18
N ARG A 146 16.72 -48.44 17.72
CA ARG A 146 17.58 -49.47 17.14
C ARG A 146 18.81 -49.64 18.00
N GLU A 147 18.71 -50.59 18.94
CA GLU A 147 19.83 -51.40 19.42
C GLU A 147 20.64 -51.99 18.25
#